data_AF-A0A965GWG7-F1
#
_entry.id   AF-A0A965GWG7-F1
#
_cell.length_a   1.000
_cell.length_b   1.000
_cell.length_c   1.000
_cell.angle_alpha   90.00
_cell.angle_beta   90.00
_cell.angle_gamma   90.00
#
_symmetry.space_group_name_H-M   'P 1'
#
loop_
_entity.id
_entity.type
_entity.pdbx_description
1 polymer ?
#
loop_
_entity_poly.entity_id
_entity_poly.type
_entity_poly.pdbx_seq_one_letter_code
_entity_poly.pdbx_strand_id
1 'polypeptide(L)'
;MEYAEPKRLVRKLYKALSRLVLARPDRAGHALPSVISSAGSDHPPSEHLVDLALKAAALAARTPITGFRPELADSVLYNRYPGEHYRLLKALVTLLEPESIVEIGTFTGMGSFALAQAARGSLHTFDVVPWRNFESHLRDSDFAGGRLIQHLADL
;
A
#
# COMPACT_ATOMS: atom_id res chain seq x y z
N MET A 1 20.31 -23.44 -6.09
CA MET A 1 20.41 -22.79 -7.42
C MET A 1 20.98 -21.41 -7.18
N GLU A 2 22.26 -21.22 -7.45
CA GLU A 2 23.00 -19.98 -7.18
C GLU A 2 22.64 -18.99 -8.30
N TYR A 3 21.88 -17.94 -7.98
CA TYR A 3 21.58 -16.89 -8.96
C TYR A 3 22.86 -16.10 -9.23
N ALA A 4 23.48 -16.34 -10.39
CA ALA A 4 24.62 -15.57 -10.84
C ALA A 4 24.22 -14.09 -10.99
N GLU A 5 24.87 -13.22 -10.21
CA GLU A 5 24.80 -11.76 -10.35
C GLU A 5 24.91 -11.36 -11.83
N PRO A 6 23.92 -10.62 -12.41
CA PRO A 6 24.03 -10.16 -13.77
C PRO A 6 25.24 -9.22 -13.88
N LYS A 7 26.27 -9.68 -14.62
CA LYS A 7 27.48 -8.91 -14.91
C LYS A 7 27.10 -7.46 -15.21
N ARG A 8 27.71 -6.49 -14.51
CA ARG A 8 27.43 -5.03 -14.51
C ARG A 8 27.06 -4.41 -15.87
N LEU A 9 27.55 -5.00 -16.97
CA LEU A 9 27.22 -4.66 -18.35
C LEU A 9 25.74 -4.91 -18.71
N VAL A 10 25.17 -6.06 -18.32
CA VAL A 10 23.77 -6.44 -18.59
C VAL A 10 22.81 -5.44 -17.95
N ARG A 11 23.06 -5.04 -16.70
CA ARG A 11 22.26 -4.04 -15.98
C ARG A 11 22.32 -2.67 -16.65
N LYS A 12 23.48 -2.26 -17.17
CA LYS A 12 23.63 -1.00 -17.94
C LYS A 12 22.86 -1.05 -19.26
N LEU A 13 22.96 -2.16 -19.99
CA LEU A 13 22.25 -2.35 -21.26
C LEU A 13 20.73 -2.38 -21.05
N TYR A 14 20.25 -3.13 -20.06
CA TYR A 14 18.84 -3.17 -19.67
C TYR A 14 18.27 -1.78 -19.36
N LYS A 15 18.99 -0.99 -18.55
CA LYS A 15 18.59 0.40 -18.21
C LYS A 15 18.58 1.34 -19.43
N ALA A 16 19.49 1.14 -20.38
CA ALA A 16 19.53 1.95 -21.59
C ALA A 16 18.35 1.62 -22.53
N LEU A 17 18.11 0.32 -22.76
CA LEU A 17 17.02 -0.14 -23.62
C LEU A 17 15.64 0.17 -23.02
N SER A 18 15.47 -0.01 -21.72
CA SER A 18 14.19 0.30 -21.05
C SER A 18 13.78 1.75 -21.21
N ARG A 19 14.74 2.69 -21.30
CA ARG A 19 14.47 4.12 -21.51
C ARG A 19 13.99 4.44 -22.93
N LEU A 20 14.32 3.58 -23.90
CA LEU A 20 13.93 3.75 -25.29
C LEU A 20 12.53 3.16 -25.56
N VAL A 21 12.17 2.12 -24.82
CA VAL A 21 10.92 1.36 -25.01
C VAL A 21 9.81 1.80 -24.06
N LEU A 22 10.12 2.04 -22.78
CA LEU A 22 9.14 2.51 -21.81
C LEU A 22 9.01 4.02 -21.97
N ALA A 23 7.81 4.47 -22.34
CA ALA A 23 7.48 5.89 -22.33
C ALA A 23 7.83 6.44 -20.95
N ARG A 24 8.81 7.34 -20.87
CA ARG A 24 9.09 8.02 -19.62
C ARG A 24 7.86 8.87 -19.29
N PRO A 25 7.24 8.70 -18.11
CA PRO A 25 6.33 9.72 -17.65
C PRO A 25 7.12 11.02 -17.61
N ASP A 26 6.62 12.02 -18.32
CA ASP A 26 7.18 13.35 -18.57
C ASP A 26 7.51 14.12 -17.28
N ARG A 27 7.10 13.61 -16.11
CA ARG A 27 7.22 14.23 -14.80
C ARG A 27 7.95 13.42 -13.72
N ALA A 28 8.54 12.26 -14.04
CA ALA A 28 9.24 11.46 -13.03
C ALA A 28 10.71 11.91 -12.86
N GLY A 29 11.04 12.49 -11.69
CA GLY A 29 12.42 12.86 -11.35
C GLY A 29 13.38 11.66 -11.20
N HIS A 30 12.86 10.48 -10.90
CA HIS A 30 13.60 9.22 -10.83
C HIS A 30 12.74 8.06 -11.36
N ALA A 31 13.33 7.21 -12.20
CA ALA A 31 12.67 6.01 -12.73
C ALA A 31 13.68 4.87 -12.91
N LEU A 32 13.33 3.68 -12.40
CA LEU A 32 14.09 2.45 -12.58
C LEU A 32 13.21 1.39 -13.25
N PRO A 33 13.75 0.69 -14.25
CA PRO A 33 13.04 -0.43 -14.85
C PRO A 33 13.03 -1.63 -13.90
N SER A 34 11.88 -2.27 -13.74
CA SER A 34 11.71 -3.55 -13.05
C SER A 34 11.10 -4.59 -14.00
N VAL A 35 11.37 -5.87 -13.73
CA VAL A 35 10.70 -7.00 -14.41
C VAL A 35 9.92 -7.75 -13.34
N ILE A 36 8.63 -7.96 -13.58
CA ILE A 36 7.80 -8.88 -12.82
C ILE A 36 7.57 -10.09 -13.73
N SER A 37 7.94 -11.27 -13.28
CA SER A 37 7.80 -12.52 -14.03
C SER A 37 7.10 -13.56 -13.17
N SER A 38 6.15 -14.28 -13.76
CA SER A 38 5.62 -15.50 -13.13
C SER A 38 6.65 -16.62 -13.28
N ALA A 39 6.97 -17.33 -12.19
CA ALA A 39 7.97 -18.39 -12.19
C ALA A 39 7.48 -19.70 -12.87
N GLY A 40 6.21 -19.79 -13.25
CA GLY A 40 5.60 -20.93 -13.94
C GLY A 40 4.11 -20.68 -14.13
N SER A 41 3.57 -20.98 -15.31
CA SER A 41 2.25 -20.48 -15.76
C SER A 41 1.10 -21.49 -15.71
N ASP A 42 1.24 -22.64 -15.04
CA ASP A 42 0.23 -23.70 -15.08
C ASP A 42 -0.60 -23.83 -13.79
N HIS A 43 -0.87 -22.71 -13.12
CA HIS A 43 -1.79 -22.69 -11.97
C HIS A 43 -3.10 -22.00 -12.34
N PRO A 44 -4.27 -22.63 -12.09
CA PRO A 44 -5.54 -21.94 -12.23
C PRO A 44 -5.61 -20.74 -11.27
N PRO A 45 -6.42 -19.72 -11.58
CA PRO A 45 -6.67 -18.61 -10.65
C PRO A 45 -7.12 -19.13 -9.28
N SER A 46 -6.65 -18.51 -8.20
CA SER A 46 -7.13 -18.84 -6.87
C SER A 46 -8.59 -18.41 -6.71
N GLU A 47 -9.50 -19.38 -6.63
CA GLU A 47 -10.92 -19.11 -6.37
C GLU A 47 -11.12 -18.28 -5.10
N HIS A 48 -10.30 -18.55 -4.06
CA HIS A 48 -10.30 -17.78 -2.82
C HIS A 48 -9.97 -16.30 -3.06
N LEU A 49 -8.93 -15.98 -3.84
CA LEU A 49 -8.56 -14.60 -4.11
C LEU A 49 -9.61 -13.89 -4.98
N VAL A 50 -10.20 -14.60 -5.96
CA VAL A 50 -11.28 -14.07 -6.79
C VAL A 50 -12.51 -13.73 -5.93
N ASP A 51 -12.93 -14.66 -5.08
CA ASP A 51 -14.06 -14.49 -4.18
C ASP A 51 -13.81 -13.36 -3.15
N LEU A 52 -12.61 -13.33 -2.55
CA LEU A 52 -12.21 -12.26 -1.64
C LEU A 52 -12.24 -10.88 -2.32
N ALA A 53 -11.72 -10.78 -3.54
CA ALA A 53 -11.71 -9.52 -4.30
C ALA A 53 -13.14 -9.02 -4.58
N LEU A 54 -14.05 -9.92 -5.00
CA LEU A 54 -15.45 -9.58 -5.25
C LEU A 54 -16.17 -9.13 -3.97
N LYS A 55 -15.98 -9.87 -2.87
CA LYS A 55 -16.55 -9.52 -1.55
C LYS A 55 -16.01 -8.20 -1.03
N ALA A 56 -14.71 -7.97 -1.14
CA ALA A 56 -14.06 -6.73 -0.70
C ALA A 56 -14.56 -5.53 -1.52
N ALA A 57 -14.66 -5.66 -2.85
CA ALA A 57 -15.20 -4.60 -3.70
C ALA A 57 -16.66 -4.27 -3.36
N ALA A 58 -17.50 -5.30 -3.18
CA ALA A 58 -18.90 -5.13 -2.83
C ALA A 58 -19.10 -4.46 -1.45
N LEU A 59 -18.26 -4.83 -0.46
CA LEU A 59 -18.28 -4.23 0.87
C LEU A 59 -17.75 -2.78 0.83
N ALA A 60 -16.61 -2.56 0.19
CA ALA A 60 -16.01 -1.23 0.03
C ALA A 60 -17.00 -0.24 -0.58
N ALA A 61 -17.77 -0.65 -1.60
CA ALA A 61 -18.78 0.18 -2.25
C ALA A 61 -19.90 0.69 -1.32
N ARG A 62 -20.12 0.04 -0.17
CA ARG A 62 -21.19 0.37 0.79
C ARG A 62 -20.67 0.92 2.11
N THR A 63 -19.38 0.72 2.41
CA THR A 63 -18.80 1.11 3.69
C THR A 63 -17.82 2.26 3.51
N PRO A 64 -18.18 3.50 3.85
CA PRO A 64 -17.28 4.63 3.76
C PRO A 64 -16.22 4.59 4.87
N ILE A 65 -15.15 5.34 4.66
CA ILE A 65 -14.23 5.77 5.72
C ILE A 65 -14.90 6.89 6.49
N THR A 66 -14.85 6.83 7.82
CA THR A 66 -15.49 7.80 8.73
C THR A 66 -14.52 8.26 9.81
N GLY A 67 -14.80 9.39 10.47
CA GLY A 67 -14.00 9.89 11.60
C GLY A 67 -12.64 10.48 11.22
N PHE A 68 -12.38 10.64 9.93
CA PHE A 68 -11.20 11.33 9.41
C PHE A 68 -11.26 12.83 9.70
N ARG A 69 -10.13 13.53 9.47
CA ARG A 69 -9.98 14.98 9.65
C ARG A 69 -10.39 15.73 8.36
N PRO A 70 -11.61 16.28 8.26
CA PRO A 70 -12.09 16.91 7.01
C PRO A 70 -11.33 18.18 6.65
N GLU A 71 -10.59 18.77 7.59
CA GLU A 71 -9.76 19.96 7.37
C GLU A 71 -8.49 19.68 6.56
N LEU A 72 -8.06 18.41 6.47
CA LEU A 72 -6.89 18.03 5.67
C LEU A 72 -7.27 17.97 4.19
N ALA A 73 -6.44 18.58 3.33
CA ALA A 73 -6.76 18.76 1.91
C ALA A 73 -7.00 17.43 1.16
N ASP A 74 -6.27 16.39 1.53
CA ASP A 74 -6.34 15.04 0.94
C ASP A 74 -7.47 14.17 1.53
N SER A 75 -8.14 14.61 2.60
CA SER A 75 -9.22 13.85 3.26
C SER A 75 -10.40 13.55 2.34
N VAL A 76 -10.62 14.38 1.31
CA VAL A 76 -11.66 14.18 0.29
C VAL A 76 -11.48 12.85 -0.45
N LEU A 77 -10.24 12.33 -0.54
CA LEU A 77 -9.91 11.12 -1.28
C LEU A 77 -10.49 9.86 -0.62
N TYR A 78 -10.67 9.83 0.70
CA TYR A 78 -11.17 8.65 1.40
C TYR A 78 -12.46 8.05 0.82
N ASN A 79 -13.35 8.90 0.29
CA ASN A 79 -14.66 8.50 -0.23
C ASN A 79 -14.94 9.04 -1.64
N ARG A 80 -13.91 9.44 -2.38
CA ARG A 80 -14.04 9.98 -3.74
C ARG A 80 -12.90 9.51 -4.63
N TYR A 81 -13.17 9.35 -5.92
CA TYR A 81 -12.16 9.09 -6.94
C TYR A 81 -11.00 10.10 -6.86
N PRO A 82 -9.73 9.66 -6.90
CA PRO A 82 -9.22 8.28 -7.07
C PRO A 82 -8.90 7.50 -5.77
N GLY A 83 -9.46 7.87 -4.62
CA GLY A 83 -9.11 7.31 -3.30
C GLY A 83 -9.96 6.11 -2.83
N GLU A 84 -10.74 5.47 -3.70
CA GLU A 84 -11.58 4.31 -3.37
C GLU A 84 -10.81 3.15 -2.74
N HIS A 85 -9.50 3.07 -3.02
CA HIS A 85 -8.60 2.07 -2.46
C HIS A 85 -8.57 2.10 -0.92
N TYR A 86 -8.79 3.23 -0.25
CA TYR A 86 -8.90 3.28 1.21
C TYR A 86 -10.10 2.48 1.74
N ARG A 87 -11.24 2.56 1.06
CA ARG A 87 -12.44 1.76 1.40
C ARG A 87 -12.18 0.29 1.15
N LEU A 88 -11.40 -0.04 0.12
CA LEU A 88 -10.98 -1.40 -0.17
C LEU A 88 -10.07 -1.97 0.93
N LEU A 89 -9.11 -1.18 1.43
CA LEU A 89 -8.26 -1.58 2.56
C LEU A 89 -9.10 -1.91 3.80
N LYS A 90 -10.03 -1.01 4.18
CA LYS A 90 -10.96 -1.27 5.28
C LYS A 90 -11.78 -2.55 5.06
N ALA A 91 -12.30 -2.76 3.85
CA ALA A 91 -13.08 -3.94 3.52
C ALA A 91 -12.28 -5.24 3.61
N LEU A 92 -11.03 -5.25 3.14
CA LEU A 92 -10.14 -6.41 3.25
C LEU A 92 -9.86 -6.76 4.71
N VAL A 93 -9.56 -5.77 5.54
CA VAL A 93 -9.33 -6.00 6.98
C VAL A 93 -10.59 -6.52 7.67
N THR A 94 -11.77 -5.98 7.34
CA THR A 94 -13.05 -6.49 7.86
C THR A 94 -13.29 -7.96 7.50
N LEU A 95 -12.97 -8.37 6.26
CA LEU A 95 -13.26 -9.72 5.78
C LEU A 95 -12.22 -10.75 6.25
N LEU A 96 -10.96 -10.35 6.33
CA LEU A 96 -9.86 -11.23 6.71
C LEU A 96 -9.66 -11.33 8.22
N GLU A 97 -10.16 -10.34 8.98
CA GLU A 97 -9.95 -10.20 10.42
C GLU A 97 -8.49 -10.50 10.86
N PRO A 98 -7.48 -9.86 10.24
CA PRO A 98 -6.09 -10.22 10.48
C PRO A 98 -5.64 -9.92 11.92
N GLU A 99 -4.85 -10.82 12.49
CA GLU A 99 -4.20 -10.62 13.79
C GLU A 99 -3.04 -9.62 13.72
N SER A 100 -2.40 -9.49 12.55
CA SER A 100 -1.31 -8.57 12.29
C SER A 100 -1.37 -8.04 10.85
N ILE A 101 -1.19 -6.73 10.71
CA ILE A 101 -1.15 -6.01 9.43
C ILE A 101 0.21 -5.33 9.32
N VAL A 102 0.84 -5.42 8.15
CA VAL A 102 2.10 -4.72 7.83
C VAL A 102 1.84 -3.75 6.68
N GLU A 103 2.17 -2.48 6.90
CA GLU A 103 2.13 -1.42 5.89
C GLU A 103 3.54 -0.87 5.67
N ILE A 104 3.95 -0.75 4.40
CA ILE A 104 5.20 -0.10 4.02
C ILE A 104 4.86 1.26 3.39
N GLY A 105 5.35 2.32 4.00
CA GLY A 105 4.98 3.71 3.72
C GLY A 105 3.83 4.17 4.61
N THR A 106 4.16 4.92 5.68
CA THR A 106 3.16 5.54 6.55
C THR A 106 2.72 6.90 5.99
N PHE A 107 3.66 7.74 5.56
CA PHE A 107 3.45 9.10 5.03
C PHE A 107 2.47 9.95 5.87
N THR A 108 1.40 10.51 5.28
CA THR A 108 0.34 11.26 5.96
C THR A 108 -0.60 10.37 6.77
N GLY A 109 -0.43 9.05 6.72
CA GLY A 109 -1.18 8.08 7.50
C GLY A 109 -2.58 7.77 6.99
N MET A 110 -2.93 8.13 5.75
CA MET A 110 -4.25 7.82 5.19
C MET A 110 -4.51 6.30 5.08
N GLY A 111 -3.51 5.55 4.61
CA GLY A 111 -3.58 4.09 4.53
C GLY A 111 -3.73 3.46 5.92
N SER A 112 -2.86 3.87 6.84
CA SER A 112 -2.88 3.41 8.23
C SER A 112 -4.22 3.68 8.91
N PHE A 113 -4.79 4.88 8.73
CA PHE A 113 -6.11 5.25 9.26
C PHE A 113 -7.24 4.40 8.67
N ALA A 114 -7.18 4.10 7.36
CA ALA A 114 -8.16 3.25 6.70
C ALA A 114 -8.10 1.80 7.21
N LEU A 115 -6.90 1.24 7.35
CA LEU A 115 -6.67 -0.09 7.91
C LEU A 115 -7.15 -0.18 9.37
N ALA A 116 -6.80 0.82 10.19
CA ALA A 116 -7.11 0.86 11.61
C ALA A 116 -8.62 0.87 11.93
N GLN A 117 -9.47 1.35 11.02
CA GLN A 117 -10.92 1.39 11.23
C GLN A 117 -11.57 0.02 11.40
N ALA A 118 -10.99 -1.03 10.82
CA ALA A 118 -11.49 -2.40 10.92
C ALA A 118 -10.53 -3.34 11.66
N ALA A 119 -9.30 -2.91 11.91
CA ALA A 119 -8.29 -3.73 12.56
C ALA A 119 -8.68 -4.06 14.00
N ARG A 120 -8.72 -5.36 14.31
CA ARG A 120 -8.80 -5.88 15.68
C ARG A 120 -7.40 -6.18 16.23
N GLY A 121 -6.55 -6.76 15.40
CA GLY A 121 -5.14 -7.05 15.68
C GLY A 121 -4.21 -5.82 15.65
N SER A 122 -2.91 -6.07 15.53
CA SER A 122 -1.90 -5.01 15.41
C SER A 122 -1.73 -4.53 13.97
N LEU A 123 -1.38 -3.26 13.83
CA LEU A 123 -1.00 -2.60 12.59
C LEU A 123 0.40 -2.03 12.76
N HIS A 124 1.35 -2.62 12.04
CA HIS A 124 2.73 -2.19 12.00
C HIS A 124 2.98 -1.41 10.71
N THR A 125 3.33 -0.15 10.83
CA THR A 125 3.63 0.71 9.67
C THR A 125 5.12 1.02 9.66
N PHE A 126 5.72 1.07 8.47
CA PHE A 126 7.14 1.36 8.30
C PHE A 126 7.31 2.61 7.44
N ASP A 127 8.20 3.51 7.84
CA ASP A 127 8.56 4.69 7.05
C ASP A 127 9.96 5.18 7.45
N VAL A 128 10.62 5.93 6.56
CA VAL A 128 11.89 6.58 6.89
C VAL A 128 11.68 7.92 7.61
N VAL A 129 10.47 8.50 7.52
CA VAL A 129 10.11 9.75 8.19
C VAL A 129 8.98 9.52 9.20
N PRO A 130 9.07 10.09 10.42
CA PRO A 130 7.98 10.06 11.39
C PRO A 130 6.70 10.68 10.83
N TRP A 131 5.54 10.05 11.06
CA TRP A 131 4.25 10.56 10.56
C TRP A 131 3.95 11.98 11.06
N ARG A 132 4.45 12.33 12.25
CA ARG A 132 4.30 13.65 12.88
C ARG A 132 4.93 14.79 12.09
N ASN A 133 5.84 14.48 11.17
CA ASN A 133 6.51 15.47 10.34
C ASN A 133 5.64 15.87 9.12
N PHE A 134 4.45 15.30 8.98
CA PHE A 134 3.48 15.62 7.94
C PHE A 134 2.17 16.14 8.54
N GLU A 135 1.34 16.75 7.70
CA GLU A 135 -0.07 16.99 8.02
C GLU A 135 -0.82 15.65 8.04
N SER A 136 -0.76 14.98 9.18
CA SER A 136 -1.19 13.58 9.32
C SER A 136 -2.66 13.42 9.67
N HIS A 137 -3.24 12.34 9.15
CA HIS A 137 -4.53 11.80 9.52
C HIS A 137 -4.50 11.02 10.85
N LEU A 138 -3.31 10.64 11.29
CA LEU A 138 -3.10 9.95 12.56
C LEU A 138 -3.01 10.94 13.72
N ARG A 139 -3.39 10.45 14.89
CA ARG A 139 -3.36 11.15 16.18
C ARG A 139 -2.65 10.30 17.22
N ASP A 140 -2.20 10.94 18.28
CA ASP A 140 -1.58 10.25 19.43
C ASP A 140 -2.51 9.20 20.04
N SER A 141 -3.82 9.47 20.02
CA SER A 141 -4.84 8.52 20.45
C SER A 141 -4.85 7.21 19.67
N ASP A 142 -4.44 7.23 18.40
CA ASP A 142 -4.44 6.04 17.55
C ASP A 142 -3.32 5.06 17.98
N PHE A 143 -2.23 5.59 18.56
CA PHE A 143 -1.11 4.82 19.09
C PHE A 143 -1.28 4.44 20.57
N ALA A 144 -2.15 5.13 21.31
CA ALA A 144 -2.29 4.97 22.76
C ALA A 144 -2.65 3.53 23.20
N GLY A 145 -3.39 2.79 22.36
CA GLY A 145 -3.75 1.39 22.62
C GLY A 145 -2.68 0.37 22.25
N GLY A 146 -1.51 0.79 21.75
CA GLY A 146 -0.41 -0.10 21.34
C GLY A 146 -0.70 -0.99 20.13
N ARG A 147 -1.86 -0.84 19.48
CA ARG A 147 -2.24 -1.63 18.30
C ARG A 147 -1.67 -1.04 17.00
N LEU A 148 -1.66 0.28 16.86
CA LEU A 148 -0.95 0.95 15.78
C LEU A 148 0.47 1.28 16.24
N ILE A 149 1.47 0.85 15.48
CA ILE A 149 2.88 1.01 15.79
C ILE A 149 3.60 1.47 14.52
N GLN A 150 4.29 2.61 14.59
CA GLN A 150 5.19 3.05 13.52
C GLN A 150 6.63 2.62 13.85
N HIS A 151 7.28 2.02 12.86
CA HIS A 151 8.70 1.71 12.85
C HIS A 151 9.44 2.65 11.90
N LEU A 152 10.52 3.26 12.37
CA LEU A 152 11.39 4.08 11.53
C LEU A 152 12.48 3.18 10.91
N ALA A 153 12.38 2.90 9.62
CA ALA A 153 13.26 1.96 8.93
C ALA A 153 13.42 2.28 7.44
N ASP A 154 14.60 2.02 6.90
CA ASP A 154 14.92 1.99 5.46
C ASP A 154 14.95 0.51 5.03
N LEU A 155 13.89 0.05 4.35
CA LEU A 155 13.60 -1.36 4.02
C LEU A 155 14.05 -1.76 2.61
#